data_AF-A0A016UZM0-F1
#
_entry.id   AF-A0A016UZM0-F1
#
_cell.length_a   1.000
_cell.length_b   1.000
_cell.length_c   1.000
_cell.angle_alpha   90.00
_cell.angle_beta   90.00
_cell.angle_gamma   90.00
#
_symmetry.space_group_name_H-M   'P 1'
#
loop_
_entity.id
_entity.type
_entity.pdbx_description
1 polymer ?
#
loop_
_entity_poly.entity_id
_entity_poly.type
_entity_poly.pdbx_seq_one_letter_code
_entity_poly.pdbx_strand_id
1 'polypeptide(L)' 'MDDNHSTIVALYRSGKKPLQTFKELRSVGVSQSQVYRTIERYPETGSLKMRYGGGRRRTVRAAANIGRLRKRLQRNTRQS' A
#
# COMPACT_ATOMS: atom_id res chain seq x y z
N MET A 1 -4.62 14.80 2.17
CA MET A 1 -5.44 13.57 2.32
C MET A 1 -4.66 12.42 2.97
N ASP A 2 -3.34 12.53 3.19
CA ASP A 2 -2.55 11.56 3.96
C ASP A 2 -2.72 11.72 5.50
N ASP A 3 -3.36 12.80 5.94
CA ASP A 3 -3.41 13.23 7.35
C ASP A 3 -4.34 12.38 8.23
N ASN A 4 -5.37 11.75 7.66
CA ASN A 4 -6.31 10.97 8.46
C ASN A 4 -5.68 9.66 8.97
N HIS A 5 -4.86 9.01 8.15
CA HIS A 5 -4.20 7.75 8.53
C HIS A 5 -3.12 7.97 9.59
N SER A 6 -2.33 9.04 9.46
CA SER A 6 -1.33 9.40 10.46
C SER A 6 -2.00 9.73 11.80
N THR A 7 -3.12 10.45 11.78
CA THR A 7 -3.87 10.80 13.00
C THR A 7 -4.46 9.55 13.68
N ILE A 8 -5.06 8.63 12.92
CA ILE A 8 -5.58 7.35 13.46
C ILE A 8 -4.45 6.55 14.13
N VAL A 9 -3.29 6.45 13.50
CA VAL A 9 -2.15 5.70 14.04
C VAL A 9 -1.52 6.40 15.26
N ALA A 10 -1.48 7.73 15.29
CA ALA A 10 -1.02 8.48 16.46
C ALA A 10 -1.91 8.19 17.68
N LEU A 11 -3.24 8.21 17.50
CA LEU A 11 -4.21 7.89 18.57
C LEU A 11 -4.14 6.41 19.00
N TYR A 12 -3.90 5.51 18.06
CA TYR A 12 -3.67 4.10 18.37
C TYR A 12 -2.38 3.91 19.19
N ARG A 13 -1.29 4.57 18.81
CA ARG A 13 -0.01 4.56 19.54
C ARG A 13 -0.12 5.19 20.93
N SER A 14 -1.02 6.16 21.12
CA SER A 14 -1.32 6.72 22.45
C SER A 14 -2.22 5.81 23.30
N GLY A 15 -2.52 4.59 22.85
CA GLY A 15 -3.28 3.59 23.60
C GLY A 15 -4.80 3.72 23.51
N LYS A 16 -5.34 4.57 22.63
CA LYS A 16 -6.79 4.69 22.49
C LYS A 16 -7.39 3.47 21.80
N LYS A 17 -8.56 3.06 22.28
CA LYS A 17 -9.33 1.98 21.65
C LYS A 17 -9.91 2.46 20.31
N PRO A 18 -10.07 1.57 19.30
CA PRO A 18 -10.63 1.94 17.99
C PRO A 18 -11.95 2.71 18.03
N LEU A 19 -12.85 2.34 18.95
CA LEU A 19 -14.13 3.01 19.18
C LEU A 19 -13.97 4.45 19.69
N GLN A 20 -12.98 4.73 20.53
CA GLN A 20 -12.69 6.08 21.03
C GLN A 20 -12.09 6.94 19.91
N THR A 21 -11.15 6.38 19.15
CA THR A 21 -10.56 7.01 17.98
C THR A 21 -11.62 7.40 16.94
N PHE A 22 -12.60 6.53 16.69
CA PHE A 22 -13.72 6.85 15.79
C PHE A 22 -14.59 7.99 16.33
N LYS A 23 -14.93 8.00 17.63
CA LYS A 23 -15.74 9.07 18.22
C LYS A 23 -15.06 10.44 18.09
N GLU A 24 -13.75 10.51 18.26
CA GLU A 24 -12.97 11.75 18.10
C GLU A 24 -12.86 12.20 16.64
N LEU A 25 -12.68 11.26 15.71
CA LEU A 25 -12.49 11.59 14.29
C LEU A 25 -13.80 11.66 13.50
N ARG A 26 -14.95 11.46 14.15
CA ARG A 26 -16.27 11.51 13.51
C ARG A 26 -16.57 12.89 12.93
N SER A 27 -16.19 13.96 13.62
CA SER A 27 -16.37 15.35 13.15
C SER A 27 -15.49 15.68 11.94
N VAL A 28 -14.36 14.99 11.80
CA VAL A 28 -13.40 15.14 10.69
C VAL A 28 -13.82 14.32 9.46
N GLY A 29 -14.92 13.55 9.57
CA GLY A 29 -15.45 12.75 8.45
C GLY A 29 -14.76 11.39 8.27
N VAL A 30 -13.99 10.91 9.25
CA VAL A 30 -13.38 9.59 9.20
C VAL A 30 -14.43 8.52 9.51
N SER A 31 -14.56 7.53 8.63
CA SER A 31 -15.50 6.43 8.83
C SER A 31 -14.97 5.40 9.83
N GLN A 32 -15.88 4.72 10.53
CA GLN A 32 -15.51 3.65 11.45
C GLN A 32 -14.71 2.54 10.74
N SER A 33 -15.13 2.16 9.54
CA SER A 33 -14.42 1.13 8.75
C SER A 33 -12.99 1.54 8.41
N GLN A 34 -12.74 2.83 8.15
CA GLN A 34 -11.40 3.34 7.90
C GLN A 34 -10.51 3.24 9.15
N VAL A 35 -11.03 3.54 10.35
CA VAL A 35 -10.29 3.40 11.62
C VAL A 35 -9.88 1.94 11.83
N TYR A 36 -10.83 1.02 11.75
CA TYR A 36 -10.57 -0.41 11.99
C TYR A 36 -9.57 -0.98 10.98
N ARG A 37 -9.77 -0.74 9.68
CA ARG A 37 -8.84 -1.20 8.64
C ARG A 37 -7.43 -0.63 8.82
N THR A 38 -7.30 0.61 9.29
CA THR A 38 -6.00 1.24 9.50
C THR A 38 -5.29 0.62 10.70
N ILE A 39 -6.00 0.43 11.82
CA ILE A 39 -5.44 -0.17 13.04
C ILE A 39 -5.04 -1.64 12.82
N GLU A 40 -5.86 -2.42 12.13
CA GLU A 40 -5.58 -3.83 11.83
C GLU A 40 -4.37 -3.99 10.89
N ARG A 41 -4.28 -3.15 9.86
CA ARG A 41 -3.20 -3.19 8.86
C ARG A 41 -1.85 -2.67 9.37
N TYR A 42 -1.89 -1.73 10.33
CA TYR A 42 -0.69 -1.06 10.82
C TYR A 42 0.39 -2.00 11.38
N PRO A 43 0.09 -2.96 12.28
CA PRO A 43 1.08 -3.90 12.78
C PRO A 43 1.60 -4.85 11.70
N GLU A 44 0.79 -5.21 10.69
CA GLU A 44 1.22 -6.12 9.61
C GLU A 44 2.24 -5.48 8.66
N THR A 45 2.07 -4.20 8.36
CA THR A 45 2.83 -3.53 7.29
C THR A 45 3.80 -2.48 7.81
N GLY A 46 3.63 -2.01 9.05
CA GLY A 46 4.37 -0.87 9.62
C GLY A 46 4.18 0.43 8.85
N SER A 47 3.27 0.48 7.88
CA SER A 47 3.20 1.53 6.87
C SER A 47 1.85 2.23 6.89
N LEU A 48 1.92 3.56 6.85
CA LEU A 48 0.75 4.43 6.70
C LEU A 48 0.27 4.52 5.25
N LYS A 49 1.12 4.15 4.28
CA LYS A 49 0.80 4.29 2.86
C LYS A 49 -0.28 3.30 2.46
N MET A 50 -1.24 3.74 1.64
CA MET A 50 -2.19 2.83 1.00
C MET A 50 -1.47 1.80 0.14
N ARG A 51 -2.06 0.61 -0.01
CA ARG A 51 -1.57 -0.38 -0.98
C ARG A 51 -1.68 0.27 -2.37
N TYR A 52 -0.59 0.25 -3.13
CA TYR A 52 -0.66 0.59 -4.56
C TYR A 52 -1.70 -0.31 -5.22
N GLY A 53 -2.59 0.30 -6.02
CA GLY A 53 -3.76 -0.36 -6.60
C GLY A 53 -3.42 -1.66 -7.32
N GLY A 54 -4.34 -2.62 -7.23
CA GLY A 54 -4.24 -3.94 -7.85
C GLY A 54 -4.33 -3.86 -9.37
N GLY A 55 -3.20 -3.56 -10.02
CA GLY A 55 -3.05 -3.69 -11.47
C GLY A 55 -2.36 -5.00 -11.82
N ARG A 56 -2.83 -5.68 -12.87
CA ARG A 56 -2.09 -6.81 -13.46
C ARG A 56 -0.75 -6.28 -13.95
N ARG A 57 0.35 -6.83 -13.42
CA ARG A 57 1.71 -6.51 -13.90
C ARG A 57 1.75 -6.77 -15.41
N ARG A 58 2.26 -5.80 -16.18
CA ARG A 58 2.45 -5.95 -17.63
C ARG A 58 3.29 -7.20 -17.90
N THR A 59 2.69 -8.19 -18.57
CA THR A 59 3.33 -9.48 -18.87
C THR A 59 4.61 -9.33 -19.69
N VAL A 60 4.67 -8.33 -20.59
CA VAL A 60 5.86 -7.98 -21.37
C VAL A 60 7.06 -7.65 -20.47
N ARG A 61 6.83 -6.97 -19.34
CA ARG A 61 7.88 -6.60 -18.38
C ARG A 61 8.17 -7.70 -17.35
N ALA A 62 7.60 -8.90 -17.52
CA ALA A 62 7.97 -10.03 -16.67
C ALA A 62 9.46 -10.31 -16.82
N ALA A 63 10.16 -10.53 -15.71
CA ALA A 63 11.59 -10.78 -15.70
C ALA A 63 11.98 -11.95 -16.62
N ALA A 64 11.14 -12.97 -16.71
CA ALA A 64 11.32 -14.10 -17.63
C ALA A 64 11.33 -13.67 -19.11
N ASN A 65 10.43 -12.77 -19.51
CA ASN A 65 10.34 -12.29 -20.89
C ASN A 65 11.51 -11.37 -21.24
N ILE A 66 11.90 -10.48 -20.32
CA ILE A 66 13.10 -9.64 -20.46
C ILE A 66 14.35 -10.53 -20.57
N GLY A 67 14.45 -11.58 -19.75
CA GLY A 67 15.53 -12.55 -19.80
C GLY A 67 15.61 -13.29 -21.14
N ARG A 68 14.47 -13.71 -21.70
CA ARG A 68 14.41 -14.32 -23.05
C ARG A 68 14.84 -13.33 -24.14
N LEU A 69 14.41 -12.07 -24.06
CA LEU A 69 14.80 -11.02 -25.00
C LEU A 69 16.31 -10.76 -24.97
N ARG A 70 16.88 -10.57 -23.78
CA ARG A 70 18.33 -10.38 -23.59
C ARG A 70 19.13 -11.54 -24.18
N LYS A 71 18.72 -12.78 -23.89
CA LYS A 71 19.35 -13.99 -24.47
C LYS A 71 19.24 -14.04 -25.99
N ARG A 72 18.14 -13.57 -26.59
CA ARG A 72 18.00 -13.48 -28.07
C ARG A 72 18.97 -12.46 -28.67
N LEU A 73 19.04 -11.27 -28.11
CA LEU A 73 19.95 -10.22 -28.55
C LEU A 73 21.42 -10.66 -28.42
N GLN A 74 21.78 -11.33 -27.33
CA GLN A 74 23.13 -11.84 -27.12
C GLN A 74 23.53 -12.91 -28.17
N ARG A 75 22.59 -13.76 -28.61
CA ARG A 75 22.86 -14.77 -29.64
C ARG A 75 22.99 -14.17 -31.04
N ASN A 76 22.31 -13.05 -31.31
CA ASN A 76 22.30 -12.36 -32.60
C ASN A 76 22.64 -10.88 -32.41
N THR A 77 23.94 -10.59 -32.28
CA THR A 77 24.47 -9.24 -32.07
C THR A 77 24.23 -8.28 -33.24
N ARG A 78 23.89 -8.81 -34.43
CA ARG A 78 23.55 -8.01 -35.63
C ARG A 78 22.14 -7.39 -35.59
N GLN A 79 21.34 -7.68 -34.57
CA GLN A 79 19.95 -7.24 -34.44
C GLN A 79 19.73 -6.27 -33.27
N SER A 80 20.81 -5.69 -32.73
CA SER A 80 20.77 -4.58 -31.78
C SER A 80 20.72 -3.23 -32.49
#